data_AF-A0A7C1ZAR3-F1
#
_entry.id   AF-A0A7C1ZAR3-F1
#
_cell.length_a   1.000
_cell.length_b   1.000
_cell.length_c   1.000
_cell.angle_alpha   90.00
_cell.angle_beta   90.00
_cell.angle_gamma   90.00
#
_symmetry.space_group_name_H-M   'P 1'
#
loop_
_entity.id
_entity.type
_entity.pdbx_description
1 polymer ?
#
loop_
_entity_poly.entity_id
_entity_poly.type
_entity_poly.pdbx_seq_one_letter_code
_entity_poly.pdbx_strand_id
1 'polypeptide(L)'
;MSNMDYITQQETDRFNNYWKSVGDCKLWQNYLDKDGYGTFYFRKKPRRAHRVSYFFVHGAIHDNMVIDHICKNRNCVEPTHLRIVTAKENSLKNSNSVGAVNARKTKCSNGHPFDRKYGKQRYCSVCQSEKTKRLRKKWLKEANKIKC
;
A
#
# COMPACT_ATOMS: atom_id res chain seq x y z
N MET A 1 -6.04 35.47 -1.90
CA MET A 1 -5.03 35.22 -0.85
C MET A 1 -4.94 33.72 -0.63
N SER A 2 -3.90 33.06 -1.16
CA SER A 2 -3.61 31.65 -0.84
C SER A 2 -2.10 31.43 -0.95
N ASN A 3 -1.43 31.63 0.18
CA ASN A 3 -0.06 31.25 0.55
C ASN A 3 0.63 30.22 -0.38
N MET A 4 1.30 30.68 -1.44
CA MET A 4 2.36 29.93 -2.15
C MET A 4 3.77 30.40 -1.76
N ASP A 5 3.91 31.19 -0.70
CA ASP A 5 5.16 31.85 -0.29
C ASP A 5 6.18 30.96 0.44
N TYR A 6 6.14 29.64 0.29
CA TYR A 6 6.94 28.72 1.13
C TYR A 6 8.10 27.99 0.44
N ILE A 7 8.26 28.05 -0.88
CA ILE A 7 9.36 27.34 -1.57
C ILE A 7 10.12 28.34 -2.43
N THR A 8 11.43 28.44 -2.24
CA THR A 8 12.24 29.38 -3.02
C THR A 8 12.60 28.76 -4.38
N GLN A 9 12.81 29.61 -5.39
CA GLN A 9 13.29 29.14 -6.70
C GLN A 9 14.62 28.38 -6.56
N GLN A 10 15.52 28.86 -5.69
CA GLN A 10 16.78 28.20 -5.38
C GLN A 10 16.59 26.78 -4.81
N GLU A 11 15.58 26.55 -3.97
CA GLU A 11 15.26 25.22 -3.46
C GLU A 11 14.81 24.27 -4.57
N THR A 12 13.96 24.77 -5.48
CA THR A 12 13.46 24.04 -6.65
C THR A 12 14.59 23.71 -7.64
N ASP A 13 15.42 24.69 -7.99
CA ASP A 13 16.53 24.50 -8.93
C ASP A 13 17.53 23.47 -8.39
N ARG A 14 17.88 23.59 -7.10
CA ARG A 14 18.76 22.63 -6.44
C ARG A 14 18.16 21.23 -6.44
N PHE A 15 16.85 21.09 -6.25
CA PHE A 15 16.18 19.79 -6.33
C PHE A 15 16.21 19.20 -7.74
N ASN A 16 16.01 20.05 -8.75
CA ASN A 16 15.97 19.63 -10.15
C ASN A 16 17.32 19.16 -10.69
N ASN A 17 18.43 19.59 -10.09
CA ASN A 17 19.77 19.12 -10.44
C ASN A 17 20.06 17.66 -10.06
N TYR A 18 19.16 16.99 -9.31
CA TYR A 18 19.40 15.64 -8.78
C TYR A 18 18.52 14.55 -9.40
N TRP A 19 17.83 14.80 -10.50
CA TRP A 19 17.08 13.75 -11.20
C TRP A 19 17.30 13.80 -12.70
N LYS A 20 17.07 12.64 -13.36
CA LYS A 20 17.04 12.54 -14.83
C LYS A 20 15.75 11.85 -15.28
N SER A 21 15.27 12.22 -16.46
CA SER A 21 14.12 11.54 -17.07
C SER A 21 14.51 10.16 -17.58
N VAL A 22 13.74 9.14 -17.22
CA VAL A 22 13.84 7.76 -17.72
C VAL A 22 12.42 7.26 -17.95
N GLY A 23 12.00 7.22 -19.22
CA GLY A 23 10.58 7.08 -19.57
C GLY A 23 9.76 8.17 -18.90
N ASP A 24 8.62 7.79 -18.32
CA ASP A 24 7.74 8.71 -17.59
C ASP A 24 8.25 9.05 -16.18
N CYS A 25 9.33 8.42 -15.72
CA CYS A 25 9.86 8.63 -14.37
C CYS A 25 10.98 9.68 -14.34
N LYS A 26 10.95 10.54 -13.32
CA LYS A 26 12.11 11.35 -12.92
C LYS A 26 12.89 10.61 -11.85
N LEU A 27 14.00 9.95 -12.22
CA LEU A 27 14.77 9.12 -11.29
C LEU A 27 15.82 9.95 -10.54
N TRP A 28 15.81 9.87 -9.22
CA TRP A 28 16.82 10.48 -8.35
C TRP A 28 18.22 9.91 -8.65
N GLN A 29 19.20 10.80 -8.82
CA GLN A 29 20.58 10.48 -9.19
C GLN A 29 21.58 10.65 -8.03
N ASN A 30 21.16 11.24 -6.91
CA ASN A 30 22.00 11.40 -5.73
C ASN A 30 21.78 10.22 -4.74
N TYR A 31 22.31 10.33 -3.52
CA TYR A 31 22.27 9.28 -2.50
C TYR A 31 20.89 8.61 -2.36
N LEU A 32 20.91 7.29 -2.44
CA LEU A 32 19.80 6.40 -2.12
C LEU A 32 20.06 5.75 -0.77
N ASP A 33 19.03 5.65 0.07
CA ASP A 33 19.12 4.86 1.29
C ASP A 33 19.19 3.34 1.00
N LYS A 34 19.41 2.54 2.04
CA LYS A 34 19.48 1.07 1.94
C LYS A 34 18.22 0.42 1.34
N ASP A 35 17.08 1.13 1.38
CA ASP A 35 15.80 0.67 0.89
C ASP A 35 15.52 1.20 -0.53
N GLY A 36 16.44 1.96 -1.13
CA GLY A 36 16.37 2.48 -2.50
C GLY A 36 15.66 3.83 -2.65
N TYR A 37 15.39 4.55 -1.55
CA TYR A 37 14.76 5.87 -1.61
C TYR A 37 15.81 7.00 -1.71
N GLY A 38 15.59 7.93 -2.64
CA GLY A 38 16.40 9.13 -2.74
C GLY A 38 16.32 10.01 -1.50
N THR A 39 17.43 10.63 -1.12
CA THR A 39 17.51 11.61 -0.04
C THR A 39 17.91 12.97 -0.58
N PHE A 40 17.26 14.02 -0.08
CA PHE A 40 17.54 15.42 -0.39
C PHE A 40 17.67 16.22 0.91
N TYR A 41 18.70 17.06 1.01
CA TYR A 41 18.93 17.88 2.18
C TYR A 41 18.11 19.16 2.11
N PHE A 42 16.92 19.19 2.70
CA PHE A 42 15.95 20.29 2.62
C PHE A 42 15.70 20.93 3.99
N ARG A 43 15.90 22.25 4.06
CA ARG A 43 15.76 23.05 5.29
C ARG A 43 16.56 22.47 6.47
N LYS A 44 17.88 22.35 6.27
CA LYS A 44 18.86 21.87 7.26
C LYS A 44 18.65 20.43 7.76
N LYS A 45 17.84 19.63 7.07
CA LYS A 45 17.59 18.22 7.43
C LYS A 45 17.58 17.32 6.20
N PRO A 46 18.12 16.09 6.27
CA PRO A 46 17.92 15.09 5.24
C PRO A 46 16.44 14.67 5.23
N ARG A 47 15.84 14.66 4.04
CA ARG A 47 14.45 14.24 3.82
C ARG A 47 14.38 13.34 2.60
N ARG A 48 13.38 12.46 2.55
CA ARG A 48 13.15 11.63 1.35
C ARG A 48 12.78 12.51 0.17
N ALA A 49 13.50 12.35 -0.94
CA ALA A 49 13.38 13.19 -2.13
C ALA A 49 11.97 13.16 -2.72
N HIS A 50 11.33 11.99 -2.78
CA HIS A 50 9.94 11.89 -3.26
C HIS A 50 8.94 12.67 -2.39
N ARG A 51 9.15 12.73 -1.06
CA ARG A 51 8.28 13.52 -0.17
C ARG A 51 8.45 15.01 -0.39
N VAL A 52 9.69 15.44 -0.70
CA VAL A 52 9.97 16.84 -1.04
C VAL A 52 9.32 17.19 -2.38
N SER A 53 9.43 16.32 -3.38
CA SER A 53 8.77 16.51 -4.68
C SER A 53 7.25 16.64 -4.55
N TYR A 54 6.62 15.73 -3.78
CA TYR A 54 5.19 15.83 -3.49
C TYR A 54 4.84 17.16 -2.79
N PHE A 55 5.65 17.57 -1.82
CA PHE A 55 5.47 18.83 -1.10
C PHE A 55 5.55 20.05 -2.02
N PHE A 56 6.44 20.04 -3.02
CA PHE A 56 6.58 21.15 -3.96
C PHE A 56 5.33 21.40 -4.82
N VAL A 57 4.58 20.35 -5.14
CA VAL A 57 3.40 20.46 -6.02
C VAL A 57 2.09 20.48 -5.25
N HIS A 58 1.98 19.68 -4.19
CA HIS A 58 0.72 19.44 -3.48
C HIS A 58 0.70 20.03 -2.06
N GLY A 59 1.84 20.52 -1.55
CA GLY A 59 1.95 21.08 -0.22
C GLY A 59 2.08 20.02 0.88
N ALA A 60 1.65 20.38 2.10
CA ALA A 60 1.93 19.60 3.30
C ALA A 60 1.35 18.18 3.24
N ILE A 61 2.15 17.21 3.72
CA ILE A 61 1.69 15.84 3.95
C ILE A 61 1.16 15.79 5.37
N HIS A 62 -0.14 15.57 5.54
CA HIS A 62 -0.79 15.45 6.85
C HIS A 62 -0.17 14.34 7.70
N ASP A 63 -0.33 14.47 9.01
CA ASP A 63 0.10 13.45 9.97
C ASP A 63 -0.54 12.08 9.64
N ASN A 64 0.20 11.01 9.93
CA ASN A 64 -0.18 9.62 9.64
C ASN A 64 -0.34 9.25 8.15
N MET A 65 -0.03 10.17 7.24
CA MET A 65 -0.01 9.90 5.80
C MET A 65 1.41 9.59 5.29
N VAL A 66 1.48 8.68 4.34
CA VAL A 66 2.71 8.28 3.66
C VAL A 66 2.56 8.46 2.16
N ILE A 67 3.70 8.59 1.46
CA ILE A 67 3.73 8.69 0.00
C ILE A 67 4.03 7.31 -0.56
N ASP A 68 3.20 6.85 -1.49
CA ASP A 68 3.36 5.60 -2.24
C ASP A 68 3.66 5.88 -3.71
N HIS A 69 4.59 5.12 -4.27
CA HIS A 69 4.93 5.17 -5.69
C HIS A 69 3.97 4.31 -6.50
N ILE A 70 3.17 4.96 -7.35
CA ILE A 70 2.28 4.28 -8.30
C ILE A 70 3.12 3.48 -9.30
N CYS A 71 4.22 4.07 -9.78
CA CYS A 71 5.14 3.47 -10.75
C CYS A 71 6.06 2.37 -10.19
N LYS A 72 6.00 2.09 -8.87
CA LYS A 72 6.84 1.09 -8.17
C LYS A 72 8.36 1.31 -8.23
N ASN A 73 8.81 2.45 -8.73
CA ASN A 73 10.22 2.86 -8.70
C ASN A 73 10.51 3.72 -7.46
N ARG A 74 11.22 3.17 -6.47
CA ARG A 74 11.45 3.81 -5.15
C ARG A 74 12.24 5.12 -5.21
N ASN A 75 13.11 5.27 -6.22
CA ASN A 75 13.89 6.49 -6.46
C ASN A 75 13.21 7.46 -7.44
N CYS A 76 11.98 7.20 -7.89
CA CYS A 76 11.23 8.15 -8.71
C CYS A 76 10.77 9.35 -7.85
N VAL A 77 10.89 10.56 -8.41
CA VAL A 77 10.45 11.81 -7.79
C VAL A 77 9.43 12.56 -8.65
N GLU A 78 8.89 11.96 -9.71
CA GLU A 78 7.84 12.57 -10.53
C GLU A 78 6.54 12.72 -9.70
N PRO A 79 6.06 13.96 -9.42
CA PRO A 79 4.88 14.19 -8.58
C PRO A 79 3.64 13.41 -9.00
N THR A 80 3.39 13.28 -10.32
CA THR A 80 2.23 12.55 -10.86
C THR A 80 2.30 11.03 -10.60
N HIS A 81 3.48 10.50 -10.27
CA HIS A 81 3.68 9.11 -9.88
C HIS A 81 3.59 8.87 -8.36
N LEU A 82 3.33 9.91 -7.59
CA LEU A 82 3.23 9.87 -6.14
C LEU A 82 1.77 10.03 -5.71
N ARG A 83 1.35 9.22 -4.73
CA ARG A 83 0.06 9.40 -4.07
C ARG A 83 0.19 9.41 -2.56
N ILE A 84 -0.65 10.21 -1.92
CA ILE A 84 -0.82 10.18 -0.48
C ILE A 84 -1.75 9.02 -0.10
N VAL A 85 -1.33 8.18 0.85
CA VAL A 85 -2.10 7.05 1.36
C VAL A 85 -1.91 6.93 2.86
N THR A 86 -2.81 6.21 3.53
CA THR A 86 -2.62 5.85 4.93
C THR A 86 -1.50 4.80 5.06
N ALA A 87 -0.82 4.76 6.21
CA ALA A 87 0.18 3.74 6.51
C ALA A 87 -0.40 2.31 6.38
N LYS A 88 -1.68 2.13 6.75
CA LYS A 88 -2.40 0.87 6.63
C LYS A 88 -2.57 0.44 5.18
N GLU A 89 -3.01 1.34 4.30
CA GLU A 89 -3.16 1.03 2.87
C GLU A 89 -1.82 0.74 2.21
N ASN A 90 -0.78 1.51 2.55
CA ASN A 90 0.57 1.29 2.04
C ASN A 90 1.08 -0.10 2.43
N SER A 91 0.98 -0.45 3.71
CA SER A 91 1.37 -1.78 4.21
C SER A 91 0.54 -2.89 3.56
N LEU A 92 -0.78 -2.73 3.48
CA LEU A 92 -1.65 -3.73 2.89
C LEU A 92 -1.36 -3.95 1.40
N LYS A 93 -1.00 -2.91 0.63
CA LYS A 93 -0.71 -3.05 -0.80
C LYS A 93 0.72 -3.52 -1.09
N ASN A 94 1.70 -3.04 -0.34
CA ASN A 94 3.12 -3.21 -0.66
C ASN A 94 3.85 -4.26 0.22
N SER A 95 3.25 -4.74 1.31
CA SER A 95 3.85 -5.79 2.15
C SER A 95 3.61 -7.20 1.60
N ASN A 96 4.65 -8.03 1.65
CA ASN A 96 4.59 -9.47 1.37
C ASN A 96 4.35 -10.33 2.64
N SER A 97 4.07 -9.70 3.79
CA SER A 97 3.68 -10.44 4.99
C SER A 97 2.46 -11.32 4.74
N VAL A 98 2.43 -12.51 5.36
CA VAL A 98 1.31 -13.45 5.23
C VAL A 98 -0.03 -12.79 5.57
N GLY A 99 -0.05 -11.92 6.57
CA GLY A 99 -1.23 -11.14 6.95
C GLY A 99 -1.71 -10.21 5.83
N ALA A 100 -0.82 -9.43 5.21
CA ALA A 100 -1.17 -8.53 4.12
C ALA A 100 -1.60 -9.31 2.86
N VAL A 101 -0.85 -10.36 2.49
CA VAL A 101 -1.19 -11.26 1.38
C VAL A 101 -2.58 -11.86 1.58
N ASN A 102 -2.86 -12.42 2.75
CA ASN A 102 -4.16 -12.99 3.05
C ASN A 102 -5.25 -11.93 3.06
N ALA A 103 -5.03 -10.75 3.64
CA ALA A 103 -6.00 -9.66 3.65
C ALA A 103 -6.35 -9.18 2.23
N ARG A 104 -5.40 -9.19 1.28
CA ARG A 104 -5.65 -8.87 -0.13
C ARG A 104 -6.48 -9.93 -0.88
N LYS A 105 -6.50 -11.18 -0.42
CA LYS A 105 -7.28 -12.25 -1.08
C LYS A 105 -8.77 -11.92 -1.04
N THR A 106 -9.41 -11.92 -2.21
CA THR A 106 -10.86 -11.79 -2.40
C THR A 106 -11.56 -13.13 -2.59
N LYS A 107 -10.78 -14.19 -2.89
CA LYS A 107 -11.28 -15.54 -3.16
C LYS A 107 -10.59 -16.56 -2.26
N CYS A 108 -11.31 -17.62 -1.89
CA CYS A 108 -10.75 -18.77 -1.20
C CYS A 108 -9.90 -19.63 -2.15
N SER A 109 -9.26 -20.68 -1.63
CA SER A 109 -8.46 -21.62 -2.42
C SER A 109 -9.22 -22.29 -3.56
N ASN A 110 -10.55 -22.42 -3.44
CA ASN A 110 -11.42 -23.00 -4.47
C ASN A 110 -11.98 -21.95 -5.44
N GLY A 111 -11.51 -20.70 -5.37
CA GLY A 111 -11.95 -19.62 -6.27
C GLY A 111 -13.28 -18.94 -5.87
N HIS A 112 -13.98 -19.43 -4.85
CA HIS A 112 -15.21 -18.81 -4.34
C HIS A 112 -14.94 -17.48 -3.60
N PRO A 113 -15.87 -16.52 -3.57
CA PRO A 113 -15.69 -15.24 -2.90
C PRO A 113 -15.59 -15.37 -1.38
N PHE A 114 -14.78 -14.53 -0.75
CA PHE A 114 -14.84 -14.26 0.70
C PHE A 114 -15.92 -13.22 1.00
N ASP A 115 -17.17 -13.66 1.03
CA ASP A 115 -18.38 -12.83 1.13
C ASP A 115 -18.97 -12.74 2.54
N ARG A 116 -18.53 -13.58 3.48
CA ARG A 116 -18.95 -13.55 4.88
C ARG A 116 -17.84 -13.09 5.81
N LYS A 117 -18.22 -12.43 6.90
CA LYS A 117 -17.28 -11.99 7.96
C LYS A 117 -17.87 -12.27 9.34
N TYR A 118 -17.13 -13.01 10.16
CA TYR A 118 -17.45 -13.20 11.58
C TYR A 118 -16.25 -12.74 12.41
N GLY A 119 -16.45 -11.69 13.21
CA GLY A 119 -15.37 -11.01 13.93
C GLY A 119 -14.25 -10.57 12.98
N LYS A 120 -13.03 -11.07 13.20
CA LYS A 120 -11.85 -10.78 12.39
C LYS A 120 -11.66 -11.72 11.19
N GLN A 121 -12.40 -12.83 11.13
CA GLN A 121 -12.23 -13.85 10.09
C GLN A 121 -13.21 -13.64 8.93
N ARG A 122 -12.74 -13.92 7.71
CA ARG A 122 -13.56 -13.92 6.50
C ARG A 122 -13.77 -15.35 6.05
N TYR A 123 -14.98 -15.63 5.57
CA TYR A 123 -15.40 -16.96 5.18
C TYR A 123 -16.01 -16.92 3.78
N CYS A 124 -15.84 -18.02 3.08
CA CYS A 124 -16.54 -18.29 1.84
C CYS A 124 -17.87 -18.97 2.16
N SER A 125 -18.99 -18.36 1.75
CA SER A 125 -20.34 -18.89 1.97
C SER A 125 -20.56 -20.26 1.33
N VAL A 126 -19.99 -20.50 0.15
CA VAL A 126 -20.11 -21.76 -0.59
C VAL A 126 -19.43 -22.90 0.18
N CYS A 127 -18.15 -22.74 0.51
CA CYS A 127 -17.38 -23.71 1.30
C CYS A 127 -18.00 -23.94 2.67
N GLN A 128 -18.54 -22.89 3.30
CA GLN A 128 -19.23 -23.04 4.59
C GLN A 128 -20.49 -23.88 4.42
N SER A 129 -21.29 -23.63 3.38
CA SER A 129 -22.52 -24.38 3.11
C SER A 129 -22.25 -25.85 2.81
N GLU A 130 -21.22 -26.16 2.02
CA GLU A 130 -20.77 -27.54 1.75
C GLU A 130 -20.32 -28.25 3.03
N LYS A 131 -19.54 -27.57 3.87
CA LYS A 131 -19.10 -28.11 5.17
C LYS A 131 -20.31 -28.43 6.05
N THR A 132 -21.28 -27.52 6.14
CA THR A 132 -22.50 -27.72 6.92
C THR A 132 -23.31 -28.92 6.40
N LYS A 133 -23.50 -29.04 5.08
CA LYS A 133 -24.16 -30.21 4.47
C LYS A 133 -23.46 -31.53 4.83
N ARG A 134 -22.13 -31.57 4.75
CA ARG A 134 -21.32 -32.75 5.11
C ARG A 134 -21.46 -33.11 6.58
N LEU A 135 -21.38 -32.13 7.48
CA LEU A 135 -21.54 -32.34 8.93
C LEU A 135 -22.94 -32.86 9.27
N ARG A 136 -23.99 -32.24 8.71
CA ARG A 136 -25.37 -32.70 8.88
C ARG A 136 -25.55 -34.16 8.45
N LYS A 137 -25.03 -34.54 7.29
CA LYS A 137 -25.09 -35.93 6.80
C LYS A 137 -24.34 -36.91 7.72
N LYS A 138 -23.18 -36.51 8.25
CA LYS A 138 -22.41 -37.31 9.21
C LYS A 138 -23.19 -37.53 10.51
N TRP A 139 -23.69 -36.45 11.13
CA TRP A 139 -24.41 -36.53 12.40
C TRP A 139 -25.72 -37.30 12.29
N LEU A 140 -26.45 -37.18 11.17
CA LEU A 140 -27.64 -38.02 10.92
C LEU A 140 -27.30 -39.51 10.87
N LYS A 141 -26.19 -39.90 10.24
CA LYS A 141 -25.72 -41.29 10.23
C LYS A 141 -25.35 -41.79 11.62
N GLU A 142 -24.67 -40.97 12.42
CA GLU A 142 -24.28 -41.30 13.79
C GLU A 142 -25.51 -41.45 14.69
N ALA A 143 -26.48 -40.54 14.60
CA ALA A 143 -27.73 -40.61 15.34
C ALA A 143 -28.54 -41.87 15.01
N ASN A 144 -28.57 -42.29 13.74
CA ASN A 144 -29.28 -43.50 13.33
C ASN A 144 -28.62 -44.78 13.85
N LYS A 145 -27.29 -44.79 14.05
CA LYS A 145 -26.58 -45.94 14.63
C LYS A 145 -26.86 -46.15 16.12
N ILE A 146 -27.22 -45.09 16.85
CA ILE A 146 -27.52 -45.14 18.28
C ILE A 146 -28.95 -45.65 18.53
N LYS A 147 -29.82 -45.61 17.51
CA LYS A 147 -31.23 -46.04 17.59
C LYS A 147 -31.43 -47.54 17.28
N CYS A 148 -30.37 -48.27 16.93
CA CYS A 148 -30.35 -49.73 16.79
C CYS A 148 -29.69 -50.36 18.01
#